data_AF-A0A929D7M9-F1
#
_entry.id   AF-A0A929D7M9-F1
#
_cell.length_a   1.000
_cell.length_b   1.000
_cell.length_c   1.000
_cell.angle_alpha   90.00
_cell.angle_beta   90.00
_cell.angle_gamma   90.00
#
_symmetry.space_group_name_H-M   'P 1'
#
loop_
_entity.id
_entity.type
_entity.pdbx_description
1 polymer ?
#
loop_
_entity_poly.entity_id
_entity_poly.type
_entity_poly.pdbx_seq_one_letter_code
_entity_poly.pdbx_strand_id
1 'polypeptide(L)' 'AYGVYHLVNAGHCSRYDFVREVLRISGREHIPVEPITLDDFQRPSTPPRFAPLVNTAAAALGITLRPWREALAEFLKRQ' A
#
# COMPACT_ATOMS: atom_id res chain seq x y z
N ALA A 1 2.81 -27.37 -2.30
CA ALA A 1 2.92 -27.20 -0.83
C ALA A 1 1.70 -26.45 -0.33
N TYR A 2 1.16 -26.82 0.82
CA TYR A 2 0.01 -26.15 1.45
C TYR A 2 0.48 -25.36 2.67
N GLY A 3 -0.17 -24.24 2.98
CA GLY A 3 0.22 -23.37 4.09
C GLY A 3 -0.39 -21.98 3.99
N VAL A 4 0.11 -21.08 4.83
CA VAL A 4 -0.30 -19.67 4.88
C VAL A 4 0.68 -18.83 4.05
N TYR A 5 0.15 -17.92 3.24
CA TYR A 5 0.93 -17.06 2.35
C TYR A 5 0.53 -15.60 2.52
N HIS A 6 1.51 -14.69 2.50
CA HIS A 6 1.27 -13.25 2.38
C HIS A 6 1.41 -12.84 0.91
N LEU A 7 0.29 -12.48 0.28
CA LEU A 7 0.25 -12.03 -1.11
C LEU A 7 -0.12 -10.55 -1.15
N VAL A 8 0.88 -9.70 -0.97
CA VAL A 8 0.77 -8.24 -1.09
C VAL A 8 1.71 -7.75 -2.21
N ASN A 9 1.36 -6.64 -2.86
CA ASN A 9 2.26 -6.03 -3.84
C ASN A 9 3.61 -5.67 -3.23
N ALA A 10 4.68 -5.75 -4.01
CA ALA A 10 6.03 -5.47 -3.52
C ALA A 10 6.19 -4.01 -3.09
N GLY A 11 7.04 -3.82 -2.08
CA GLY A 11 7.25 -2.53 -1.43
C GLY A 11 6.21 -2.24 -0.34
N HIS A 12 6.30 -1.05 0.24
CA HIS A 12 5.35 -0.54 1.21
C HIS A 12 5.32 0.99 1.14
N CYS A 13 4.32 1.60 1.76
CA CYS A 13 4.23 3.05 1.88
C CYS A 13 3.35 3.41 3.07
N SER A 14 3.42 4.67 3.52
CA SER A 14 2.44 5.19 4.47
C SER A 14 1.09 5.46 3.78
N ARG A 15 0.02 5.64 4.56
CA ARG A 15 -1.28 6.09 4.02
C ARG A 15 -1.17 7.44 3.31
N TYR A 16 -0.29 8.31 3.82
CA TYR A 16 0.00 9.61 3.21
C TYR A 16 0.61 9.43 1.81
N ASP A 17 1.68 8.64 1.68
CA ASP A 17 2.35 8.39 0.40
C ASP A 17 1.41 7.71 -0.61
N PHE A 18 0.54 6.81 -0.14
CA PHE A 18 -0.44 6.15 -0.98
C PHE A 18 -1.41 7.16 -1.60
N VAL A 19 -1.99 8.06 -0.80
CA VAL A 19 -2.90 9.11 -1.30
C VAL A 19 -2.16 10.09 -2.22
N ARG A 20 -0.92 10.49 -1.88
CA ARG A 20 -0.10 11.34 -2.77
C ARG A 20 0.08 10.69 -4.14
N GLU A 21 0.33 9.39 -4.20
CA GLU A 21 0.48 8.67 -5.46
C GLU A 21 -0.83 8.55 -6.25
N VAL A 22 -1.96 8.32 -5.58
CA VAL A 22 -3.29 8.34 -6.20
C VAL A 22 -3.57 9.69 -6.84
N LEU A 23 -3.30 10.79 -6.11
CA LEU A 23 -3.49 12.15 -6.62
C LEU A 23 -2.56 12.44 -7.78
N ARG A 24 -1.30 11.99 -7.73
CA ARG A 24 -0.35 12.12 -8.84
C ARG A 24 -0.83 11.41 -10.09
N ILE A 25 -1.15 10.12 -10.00
CA ILE A 25 -1.58 9.34 -11.16
C ILE A 25 -2.87 9.89 -11.76
N SER A 26 -3.76 10.44 -10.92
CA SER A 26 -5.04 11.00 -11.37
C SER A 26 -4.98 12.47 -11.83
N GLY A 27 -3.80 13.10 -11.87
CA GLY A 27 -3.65 14.49 -12.31
C GLY A 27 -4.19 15.52 -11.31
N ARG A 28 -4.32 15.16 -10.03
CA ARG A 28 -4.93 15.96 -8.96
C ARG A 28 -3.93 16.37 -7.86
N GLU A 29 -2.65 16.51 -8.19
CA GLU A 29 -1.60 16.86 -7.21
C GLU A 29 -1.78 18.23 -6.55
N HIS A 30 -2.58 19.10 -7.17
CA HIS A 30 -2.95 20.40 -6.64
C HIS A 30 -3.83 20.32 -5.38
N ILE A 31 -4.46 19.17 -5.11
CA ILE A 31 -5.23 18.96 -3.88
C ILE A 31 -4.23 18.86 -2.70
N PRO A 32 -4.34 19.74 -1.69
CA PRO A 32 -3.45 19.71 -0.54
C PRO A 32 -3.67 18.44 0.26
N VAL A 33 -2.57 17.84 0.73
CA VAL A 33 -2.59 16.70 1.65
C VAL A 33 -1.68 17.04 2.81
N GLU A 34 -2.27 17.19 3.99
CA GLU A 34 -1.55 17.46 5.22
C GLU A 34 -1.19 16.14 5.92
N PRO A 35 0.09 15.90 6.24
CA PRO A 35 0.49 14.71 6.98
C PRO A 35 0.05 14.83 8.43
N ILE A 36 -0.48 13.73 8.97
CA ILE A 36 -0.80 13.59 10.39
C ILE A 36 -0.16 12.34 10.95
N THR A 37 0.07 12.30 12.26
CA THR A 37 0.51 11.10 12.95
C THR A 37 -0.69 10.19 13.26
N LEU A 38 -0.40 8.96 13.70
CA LEU A 38 -1.45 8.07 14.19
C LEU A 38 -2.13 8.59 15.45
N ASP A 39 -1.40 9.36 16.26
CA ASP A 39 -1.86 9.88 17.55
C ASP A 39 -2.83 11.07 17.37
N ASP A 40 -2.72 11.78 16.25
CA ASP A 40 -3.63 12.87 15.89
C ASP A 40 -5.04 12.38 15.47
N PHE A 41 -5.17 11.11 15.06
CA PHE A 41 -6.44 10.55 14.58
C PHE A 41 -7.12 9.67 15.64
N GLN A 42 -7.98 10.28 16.43
CA GLN A 42 -8.74 9.62 17.50
C GLN A 42 -9.80 8.66 16.93
N ARG A 43 -9.71 7.38 17.29
CA ARG A 43 -10.66 6.33 16.88
C ARG A 43 -10.69 5.19 17.93
N PRO A 44 -11.74 4.35 17.94
CA PRO A 44 -11.83 3.24 18.90
C PRO A 44 -10.75 2.16 18.75
N SER A 45 -10.08 2.07 17.59
CA SER A 45 -9.12 1.01 17.29
C SER A 45 -7.66 1.46 17.35
N THR A 46 -6.78 0.53 17.75
CA THR A 46 -5.32 0.72 17.87
C THR A 46 -4.56 -0.09 16.81
N PRO A 47 -4.57 0.30 15.53
CA PRO A 47 -3.85 -0.44 14.52
C PRO A 47 -2.33 -0.31 14.73
N PRO A 48 -1.56 -1.32 14.30
CA PRO A 48 -0.11 -1.30 14.38
C PRO A 48 0.48 -0.12 13.60
N ARG A 49 1.56 0.46 14.14
CA ARG A 49 2.32 1.54 13.48
C ARG A 49 3.00 1.06 12.19
N PHE A 50 3.36 -0.23 12.13
CA PHE A 50 4.00 -0.86 11.00
C PHE A 50 3.34 -2.22 10.74
N ALA A 51 2.68 -2.35 9.59
CA ALA A 51 1.95 -3.53 9.16
C ALA A 51 2.30 -4.08 7.74
N PRO A 52 3.39 -3.67 7.04
CA PRO A 52 3.79 -4.37 5.82
C PRO A 52 4.00 -5.87 6.05
N LEU A 53 3.52 -6.68 5.11
CA LEU A 53 3.71 -8.12 5.10
C LEU A 53 4.78 -8.49 4.08
N VAL A 54 5.73 -9.33 4.47
CA VAL A 54 6.75 -9.85 3.55
C VAL A 54 6.22 -11.14 2.92
N ASN A 55 6.25 -11.22 1.58
CA ASN A 55 5.97 -12.44 0.84
C ASN A 55 7.21 -13.35 0.83
N THR A 56 7.40 -14.15 1.89
CA THR A 56 8.51 -15.10 1.97
C THR A 56 8.14 -16.45 1.35
N ALA A 57 6.99 -17.01 1.74
CA ALA A 57 6.60 -18.37 1.36
C ALA A 57 6.27 -18.52 -0.14
N ALA A 58 5.57 -17.55 -0.73
CA ALA A 58 5.23 -17.65 -2.15
C ALA A 58 6.43 -17.28 -3.04
N ALA A 59 7.28 -16.35 -2.58
CA ALA A 59 8.53 -16.01 -3.28
C ALA A 59 9.48 -17.21 -3.40
N ALA A 60 9.56 -18.07 -2.38
CA ALA A 60 10.33 -19.32 -2.44
C ALA A 60 9.81 -20.30 -3.51
N LEU A 61 8.55 -20.14 -3.95
CA LEU A 61 7.92 -20.90 -5.04
C LEU A 61 7.98 -20.15 -6.39
N GLY A 62 8.70 -19.03 -6.47
CA GLY A 62 8.78 -18.17 -7.66
C GLY A 62 7.57 -17.24 -7.85
N ILE A 63 6.63 -17.20 -6.90
CA ILE A 63 5.44 -16.36 -6.97
C ILE A 63 5.74 -15.01 -6.31
N THR A 64 5.90 -13.98 -7.15
CA THR A 64 6.11 -12.59 -6.72
C THR A 64 5.00 -11.70 -7.26
N LEU A 65 4.67 -10.64 -6.52
CA LEU A 65 3.69 -9.64 -6.96
C LEU A 65 4.43 -8.38 -7.38
N ARG A 66 3.90 -7.71 -8.42
CA ARG A 66 4.42 -6.44 -8.93
C ARG A 66 4.52 -5.35 -7.84
N PRO A 67 5.38 -4.34 -8.00
CA PRO A 67 5.43 -3.16 -7.14
C PRO A 67 4.06 -2.48 -6.98
N TRP A 68 3.77 -1.99 -5.77
CA TRP A 68 2.44 -1.41 -5.47
C TRP A 68 2.08 -0.21 -6.36
N ARG A 69 3.08 0.60 -6.76
CA ARG A 69 2.87 1.77 -7.64
C ARG A 69 2.40 1.36 -9.04
N GLU A 70 3.00 0.30 -9.60
CA GLU A 70 2.58 -0.26 -10.88
C GLU A 70 1.17 -0.84 -10.80
N ALA A 71 0.88 -1.57 -9.71
CA ALA A 71 -0.45 -2.12 -9.47
C ALA A 71 -1.53 -1.03 -9.37
N LEU A 72 -1.22 0.04 -8.63
CA LEU A 72 -2.11 1.19 -8.48
C LEU A 72 -2.34 1.90 -9.81
N ALA A 73 -1.27 2.16 -10.56
CA ALA A 73 -1.37 2.83 -11.85
C ALA A 73 -2.23 2.04 -12.85
N GLU A 74 -2.07 0.71 -12.89
CA GLU A 74 -2.92 -0.12 -13.74
C GLU A 74 -4.38 -0.14 -13.26
N PHE A 75 -4.61 -0.24 -11.95
CA PHE A 75 -5.96 -0.21 -11.40
C PHE A 75 -6.69 1.08 -11.80
N LEU A 76 -6.05 2.24 -11.62
CA LEU A 76 -6.64 3.55 -11.94
C LEU A 76 -6.86 3.77 -13.43
N LYS A 77 -6.10 3.12 -14.32
CA LYS A 77 -6.35 3.17 -15.78
C LYS A 77 -7.61 2.41 -16.21
N ARG A 78 -8.04 1.44 -15.42
CA ARG A 78 -9.22 0.59 -15.70
C ARG A 78 -10.51 1.13 -15.07
N GLN A 79 -10.42 2.16 -14.24
CA GLN A 79 -11.56 2.90 -13.69
C GLN A 79 -11.90 4.07 -14.60
#